data_AF-A0A525CIU4-F1
#
_entry.id   AF-A0A525CIU4-F1
#
_cell.length_a   1.000
_cell.length_b   1.000
_cell.length_c   1.000
_cell.angle_alpha   90.00
_cell.angle_beta   90.00
_cell.angle_gamma   90.00
#
_symmetry.space_group_name_H-M   'P 1'
#
loop_
_entity.id
_entity.type
_entity.pdbx_description
1 polymer ?
#
loop_
_entity_poly.entity_id
_entity_poly.type
_entity_poly.pdbx_seq_one_letter_code
_entity_poly.pdbx_strand_id
1 'polypeptide(L)'
;MNMGKRLVDPPYLSFPLRVGKGGANLSNRSAHVRGQIEQVLFTNPGERVFRPEFGAGLRALVFEPNTSAMWQVTRKRLISSLAQALHGEVDPKTIDVNVAGDGEMLHINVAYTLATIGFTERQTFSLSKDSL
;
A
#
# COMPACT_ATOMS: atom_id res chain seq x y z
N MET A 1 3.19 3.54 36.39
CA MET A 1 2.40 2.41 35.85
C MET A 1 2.18 2.65 34.37
N ASN A 2 2.99 2.02 33.52
CA ASN A 2 2.93 2.24 32.08
C ASN A 2 1.85 1.32 31.53
N MET A 3 0.65 1.86 31.27
CA MET A 3 -0.44 1.12 30.65
C MET A 3 -0.04 0.90 29.19
N GLY A 4 0.70 -0.19 28.92
CA GLY A 4 1.10 -0.57 27.58
C GLY A 4 -0.14 -0.60 26.70
N LYS A 5 -0.21 0.29 25.71
CA LYS A 5 -1.29 0.32 24.72
C LYS A 5 -1.34 -1.05 24.04
N ARG A 6 -2.23 -1.93 24.50
CA ARG A 6 -2.49 -3.21 23.85
C ARG A 6 -3.21 -2.91 22.55
N LEU A 7 -2.60 -3.28 21.42
CA LEU A 7 -3.27 -3.28 20.12
C LEU A 7 -4.50 -4.17 20.19
N VAL A 8 -5.66 -3.61 19.86
CA VAL A 8 -6.81 -4.43 19.47
C VAL A 8 -6.51 -4.92 18.06
N ASP A 9 -6.42 -6.23 17.85
CA ASP A 9 -6.27 -6.84 16.52
C ASP A 9 -7.59 -7.54 16.15
N PRO A 10 -8.62 -6.79 15.73
CA PRO A 10 -9.86 -7.41 15.29
C PRO A 10 -9.59 -8.20 14.00
N PRO A 11 -10.38 -9.23 13.69
CA PRO A 11 -10.28 -9.88 12.39
C PRO A 11 -10.65 -8.92 11.27
N TYR A 12 -9.82 -8.86 10.23
CA TYR A 12 -10.08 -8.11 9.00
C TYR A 12 -10.45 -9.05 7.87
N LEU A 13 -11.15 -8.57 6.83
CA LEU A 13 -11.29 -9.33 5.59
C LEU A 13 -9.92 -9.42 4.87
N SER A 14 -9.58 -10.62 4.40
CA SER A 14 -8.34 -10.81 3.66
C SER A 14 -8.37 -10.10 2.30
N PHE A 15 -7.21 -9.62 1.88
CA PHE A 15 -6.96 -9.24 0.49
C PHE A 15 -5.90 -10.17 -0.13
N PRO A 16 -6.12 -10.71 -1.34
CA PRO A 16 -7.38 -10.66 -2.11
C PRO A 16 -8.55 -11.31 -1.37
N LEU A 17 -9.78 -10.90 -1.69
CA LEU A 17 -10.97 -11.53 -1.11
C LEU A 17 -11.00 -13.01 -1.53
N ARG A 18 -11.15 -13.88 -0.53
CA ARG A 18 -11.32 -15.32 -0.70
C ARG A 18 -12.52 -15.76 0.12
N VAL A 19 -13.40 -16.55 -0.48
CA VAL A 19 -14.59 -17.08 0.18
C VAL A 19 -14.52 -18.61 0.08
N GLY A 20 -14.50 -19.28 1.23
CA GLY A 20 -14.50 -20.72 1.34
C GLY A 20 -15.79 -21.24 1.97
N LYS A 21 -15.81 -22.54 2.33
CA LYS A 21 -16.96 -23.18 2.98
C LYS A 21 -17.38 -22.51 4.30
N GLY A 22 -16.44 -21.85 4.98
CA GLY A 22 -16.68 -21.13 6.24
C GLY A 22 -16.95 -19.63 6.09
N GLY A 23 -17.19 -19.13 4.87
CA GLY A 23 -17.36 -17.70 4.60
C GLY A 23 -16.07 -17.02 4.15
N ALA A 24 -16.00 -15.70 4.33
CA ALA A 24 -14.86 -14.90 3.89
C ALA A 24 -13.62 -15.17 4.77
N ASN A 25 -12.47 -15.33 4.13
CA ASN A 25 -11.20 -15.47 4.83
C ASN A 25 -10.87 -14.18 5.59
N LEU A 26 -10.28 -14.37 6.77
CA LEU A 26 -9.90 -13.28 7.66
C LEU A 26 -8.37 -13.14 7.70
N SER A 27 -7.89 -11.95 8.01
CA SER A 27 -6.48 -11.62 8.17
C SER A 27 -6.22 -10.86 9.47
N ASN A 28 -5.00 -10.94 9.97
CA ASN A 28 -4.53 -10.08 11.05
C ASN A 28 -4.26 -8.65 10.54
N ARG A 29 -4.00 -7.69 11.44
CA ARG A 29 -3.71 -6.29 11.09
C ARG A 29 -2.55 -6.12 10.11
N SER A 30 -1.43 -6.83 10.29
CA SER A 30 -0.26 -6.67 9.41
C SER A 30 -0.59 -7.08 7.97
N ALA A 31 -1.28 -8.22 7.78
CA ALA A 31 -1.77 -8.65 6.48
C ALA A 31 -2.88 -7.74 5.93
N HIS A 32 -3.71 -7.15 6.79
CA HIS A 32 -4.70 -6.14 6.39
C HIS A 32 -4.03 -4.87 5.83
N VAL A 33 -3.03 -4.33 6.53
CA VAL A 33 -2.24 -3.18 6.08
C VAL A 33 -1.54 -3.49 4.76
N ARG A 34 -0.93 -4.68 4.65
CA ARG A 34 -0.36 -5.15 3.38
C ARG A 34 -1.39 -5.13 2.25
N GLY A 35 -2.58 -5.67 2.49
CA GLY A 35 -3.66 -5.69 1.52
C GLY A 35 -4.11 -4.30 1.07
N GLN A 36 -4.18 -3.33 1.98
CA GLN A 36 -4.51 -1.95 1.64
C GLN A 36 -3.41 -1.30 0.78
N ILE A 37 -2.14 -1.58 1.06
CA ILE A 37 -1.02 -1.13 0.23
C ILE A 37 -1.14 -1.75 -1.18
N GLU A 38 -1.35 -3.06 -1.28
CA GLU A 38 -1.54 -3.75 -2.57
C GLU A 38 -2.67 -3.12 -3.37
N GLN A 39 -3.83 -2.85 -2.76
CA GLN A 39 -4.92 -2.16 -3.44
C GLN A 39 -4.50 -0.81 -4.03
N VAL A 40 -3.70 -0.01 -3.32
CA VAL A 40 -3.20 1.27 -3.86
C VAL A 40 -2.23 1.04 -5.02
N LEU A 41 -1.28 0.12 -4.87
CA LEU A 41 -0.24 -0.14 -5.87
C LEU A 41 -0.81 -0.66 -7.19
N PHE A 42 -1.84 -1.50 -7.11
CA PHE A 42 -2.46 -2.18 -8.25
C PHE A 42 -3.70 -1.48 -8.82
N THR A 43 -3.98 -0.23 -8.40
CA THR A 43 -5.10 0.57 -8.90
C THR A 43 -4.59 1.83 -9.62
N ASN A 44 -5.14 2.13 -10.79
CA ASN A 44 -4.90 3.41 -11.47
C ASN A 44 -5.89 4.48 -10.97
N PRO A 45 -5.45 5.75 -10.88
CA PRO A 45 -6.36 6.87 -10.64
C PRO A 45 -7.55 6.86 -11.62
N GLY A 46 -8.74 7.12 -11.09
CA GLY A 46 -10.00 7.08 -11.85
C GLY A 46 -10.70 5.72 -11.90
N GLU A 47 -10.05 4.61 -11.54
CA GLU A 47 -10.69 3.28 -11.55
C GLU A 47 -11.78 3.14 -10.48
N ARG A 48 -11.65 3.83 -9.34
CA ARG A 48 -12.65 3.83 -8.27
C ARG A 48 -13.65 4.98 -8.44
N VAL A 49 -14.89 4.63 -8.81
CA VAL A 49 -16.00 5.54 -9.16
C VAL A 49 -16.23 6.69 -8.16
N PHE A 50 -16.04 6.46 -6.86
CA PHE A 50 -16.22 7.49 -5.81
C PHE A 50 -14.93 7.90 -5.11
N ARG A 51 -13.77 7.49 -5.65
CA ARG A 51 -12.44 7.83 -5.16
C ARG A 51 -11.49 7.99 -6.35
N PRO A 52 -11.68 9.01 -7.21
CA PRO A 52 -10.88 9.18 -8.43
C PRO A 52 -9.39 9.36 -8.14
N GLU A 53 -9.05 9.94 -6.99
CA GLU A 53 -7.67 10.13 -6.55
C GLU A 53 -7.01 8.85 -6.00
N PHE A 54 -7.78 7.78 -5.74
CA PHE A 54 -7.24 6.54 -5.19
C PHE A 54 -6.41 5.78 -6.23
N GLY A 55 -5.26 5.29 -5.79
CA GLY A 55 -4.31 4.58 -6.64
C GLY A 55 -3.09 5.44 -6.95
N ALA A 56 -2.10 4.83 -7.60
CA ALA A 56 -0.84 5.50 -7.90
C ALA A 56 -0.55 5.61 -9.40
N GLY A 57 -1.09 4.69 -10.21
CA GLY A 57 -0.81 4.67 -11.64
C GLY A 57 0.61 4.21 -11.96
N LEU A 58 1.19 3.32 -11.14
CA LEU A 58 2.56 2.84 -11.27
C LEU A 58 2.85 2.16 -12.61
N ARG A 59 1.82 1.65 -13.28
CA ARG A 59 1.94 1.05 -14.62
C ARG A 59 2.57 2.01 -15.63
N ALA A 60 2.34 3.32 -15.49
CA ALA A 60 2.95 4.33 -16.35
C ALA A 60 4.48 4.39 -16.21
N LEU A 61 5.07 3.84 -15.14
CA LEU A 61 6.50 3.94 -14.87
C LEU A 61 7.34 2.76 -15.40
N VAL A 62 6.73 1.63 -15.77
CA VAL A 62 7.43 0.36 -16.08
C VAL A 62 8.47 0.50 -17.22
N PHE A 63 8.33 1.50 -18.09
CA PHE A 63 9.26 1.78 -19.19
C PHE A 63 9.76 3.23 -19.19
N GLU A 64 9.45 4.00 -18.15
CA GLU A 64 9.83 5.41 -18.06
C GLU A 64 11.25 5.54 -17.52
N PRO A 65 12.10 6.39 -18.11
CA PRO A 65 13.40 6.72 -17.52
C PRO A 65 13.23 7.22 -16.07
N ASN A 66 14.01 6.67 -15.13
CA ASN A 66 13.89 6.93 -13.68
C ASN A 66 13.96 8.43 -13.26
N THR A 67 14.42 9.31 -14.15
CA THR A 67 14.57 10.76 -13.93
C THR A 67 13.45 11.60 -14.53
N SER A 68 12.43 10.99 -15.16
CA SER A 68 11.35 11.75 -15.80
C SER A 68 10.44 12.46 -14.79
N ALA A 69 9.81 13.56 -15.20
CA ALA A 69 8.85 14.28 -14.35
C ALA A 69 7.67 13.39 -13.90
N MET A 70 7.33 12.37 -14.70
CA MET A 70 6.30 11.38 -14.39
C MET A 70 6.60 10.63 -13.09
N TRP A 71 7.86 10.24 -12.87
CA TRP A 71 8.28 9.55 -11.64
C TRP A 71 7.97 10.38 -10.38
N GLN A 72 8.22 11.69 -10.43
CA GLN A 72 7.96 12.57 -9.30
C GLN A 72 6.46 12.73 -9.03
N VAL A 73 5.65 12.89 -10.08
CA VAL A 73 4.19 13.00 -9.96
C VAL A 73 3.60 11.70 -9.41
N THR A 74 4.00 10.56 -9.95
CA THR A 74 3.52 9.24 -9.52
C THR A 74 3.93 8.93 -8.09
N ARG A 75 5.16 9.24 -7.66
CA ARG A 75 5.58 9.08 -6.25
C ARG A 75 4.74 9.94 -5.30
N LYS A 76 4.48 11.20 -5.65
CA LYS A 76 3.62 12.09 -4.83
C LYS A 76 2.19 11.54 -4.71
N ARG A 77 1.61 11.06 -5.82
CA ARG A 77 0.29 10.41 -5.82
C ARG A 77 0.29 9.15 -4.97
N LEU A 78 1.31 8.30 -5.10
CA LEU A 78 1.44 7.08 -4.30
C LEU A 78 1.45 7.39 -2.80
N ILE A 79 2.27 8.33 -2.34
CA ILE A 79 2.32 8.73 -0.93
C ILE A 79 0.96 9.27 -0.46
N SER A 80 0.30 10.12 -1.26
CA SER A 80 -1.02 10.66 -0.92
C SER A 80 -2.10 9.57 -0.82
N SER A 81 -2.15 8.67 -1.80
CA SER A 81 -3.07 7.53 -1.82
C SER A 81 -2.84 6.56 -0.66
N LEU A 82 -1.57 6.27 -0.32
CA LEU A 82 -1.24 5.44 0.84
C LEU A 82 -1.64 6.10 2.15
N ALA A 83 -1.37 7.39 2.32
CA ALA A 83 -1.77 8.14 3.52
C ALA A 83 -3.29 8.14 3.73
N GLN A 84 -4.06 8.25 2.64
CA GLN A 84 -5.52 8.14 2.70
C GLN A 84 -5.99 6.71 2.97
N ALA A 85 -5.41 5.72 2.30
CA ALA A 85 -5.82 4.32 2.43
C ALA A 85 -5.52 3.75 3.83
N LEU A 86 -4.38 4.14 4.42
CA LEU A 86 -3.91 3.62 5.70
C LEU A 86 -4.32 4.50 6.90
N HIS A 87 -5.26 5.42 6.70
CA HIS A 87 -5.73 6.29 7.77
C HIS A 87 -6.26 5.49 8.97
N GLY A 88 -5.76 5.79 10.16
CA GLY A 88 -6.12 5.09 11.41
C GLY A 88 -5.28 3.84 11.69
N GLU A 89 -4.60 3.27 10.69
CA GLU A 89 -3.71 2.11 10.84
C GLU A 89 -2.25 2.53 11.03
N VAL A 90 -1.82 3.54 10.26
CA VAL A 90 -0.44 3.99 10.15
C VAL A 90 -0.33 5.48 10.44
N ASP A 91 0.78 5.91 11.05
CA ASP A 91 1.10 7.34 11.14
C ASP A 91 1.50 7.86 9.74
N PRO A 92 0.70 8.74 9.10
CA PRO A 92 0.97 9.20 7.74
C PRO A 92 2.29 9.94 7.59
N LYS A 93 2.85 10.51 8.67
CA LYS A 93 4.14 11.22 8.64
C LYS A 93 5.34 10.28 8.50
N THR A 94 5.11 8.99 8.73
CA THR A 94 6.16 7.96 8.72
C THR A 94 6.18 7.13 7.44
N ILE A 95 5.22 7.37 6.53
CA ILE A 95 5.15 6.68 5.25
C ILE A 95 6.32 7.14 4.37
N ASP A 96 7.27 6.24 4.16
CA ASP A 96 8.39 6.40 3.25
C ASP A 96 8.27 5.39 2.12
N VAL A 97 8.43 5.86 0.88
CA VAL A 97 8.23 5.05 -0.31
C VAL A 97 9.39 5.22 -1.26
N ASN A 98 10.08 4.11 -1.52
CA ASN A 98 11.09 4.02 -2.57
C ASN A 98 10.57 3.16 -3.73
N VAL A 99 10.62 3.70 -4.94
CA VAL A 99 10.25 3.00 -6.17
C VAL A 99 11.47 2.98 -7.09
N ALA A 100 11.94 1.81 -7.48
CA ALA A 100 13.07 1.65 -8.40
C ALA A 100 12.65 0.82 -9.61
N GLY A 101 12.99 1.27 -10.81
CA GLY A 101 12.82 0.48 -12.04
C GLY A 101 14.07 -0.35 -12.33
N ASP A 102 13.85 -1.61 -12.72
CA ASP A 102 14.84 -2.55 -13.24
C ASP A 102 14.25 -3.32 -14.44
N GLY A 103 14.64 -2.94 -15.65
CA GLY A 103 14.05 -3.47 -16.89
C GLY A 103 12.54 -3.25 -16.95
N GLU A 104 11.77 -4.34 -17.01
CA GLU A 104 10.30 -4.31 -17.02
C GLU A 104 9.68 -4.52 -15.62
N MET A 105 10.48 -4.40 -14.56
CA MET A 105 10.05 -4.53 -13.17
C MET A 105 10.18 -3.22 -12.41
N LEU A 106 9.20 -2.97 -11.53
CA LEU A 106 9.27 -1.94 -10.51
C LEU A 106 9.38 -2.61 -9.14
N HIS A 107 10.40 -2.24 -8.38
CA HIS A 107 10.57 -2.60 -6.98
C HIS A 107 10.08 -1.47 -6.09
N ILE A 108 9.07 -1.74 -5.27
CA ILE A 108 8.47 -0.79 -4.36
C ILE A 108 8.79 -1.23 -2.94
N ASN A 109 9.39 -0.34 -2.16
CA ASN A 109 9.56 -0.50 -0.72
C ASN A 109 8.72 0.56 -0.01
N VAL A 110 7.83 0.11 0.87
CA VAL A 110 7.00 0.97 1.71
C VAL A 110 7.41 0.73 3.16
N ALA A 111 7.94 1.75 3.82
CA ALA A 111 8.21 1.74 5.25
C ALA A 111 7.20 2.65 5.97
N TYR A 112 6.77 2.24 7.16
CA TYR A 112 5.78 2.98 7.92
C TYR A 112 5.79 2.58 9.40
N THR A 113 5.21 3.42 10.25
CA THR A 113 5.02 3.16 11.68
C THR A 113 3.54 2.98 12.00
N LEU A 114 3.20 1.91 12.73
CA LEU A 114 1.84 1.67 13.20
C LEU A 114 1.43 2.74 14.22
N ALA A 115 0.26 3.36 14.02
CA ALA A 115 -0.17 4.53 14.77
C ALA A 115 -0.32 4.28 16.29
N THR A 116 -0.58 3.03 16.69
CA THR A 116 -0.90 2.71 18.09
C THR A 116 0.32 2.39 18.95
N ILE A 117 1.36 1.78 18.37
CA ILE A 117 2.48 1.20 19.14
C ILE A 117 3.87 1.74 18.76
N GLY A 118 3.97 2.58 17.72
CA GLY A 118 5.27 3.12 17.30
C GLY A 118 6.19 2.07 16.65
N PHE A 119 5.65 0.90 16.29
CA PHE A 119 6.41 -0.16 15.63
C PHE A 119 6.53 0.11 14.14
N THR A 120 7.76 0.06 13.63
CA THR A 120 8.06 0.31 12.23
C THR A 120 8.12 -0.99 11.45
N GLU A 121 7.38 -1.04 10.35
CA GLU A 121 7.38 -2.14 9.40
C GLU A 121 7.89 -1.68 8.04
N ARG A 122 8.39 -2.64 7.27
CA ARG A 122 8.75 -2.46 5.86
C ARG A 122 8.15 -3.58 5.04
N GLN A 123 7.54 -3.21 3.92
CA GLN A 123 6.99 -4.15 2.96
C GLN A 123 7.58 -3.90 1.58
N THR A 124 7.91 -4.99 0.90
CA THR A 124 8.45 -4.97 -0.46
C THR A 124 7.42 -5.58 -1.42
N PHE A 125 7.32 -4.97 -2.60
CA PHE A 125 6.46 -5.37 -3.70
C PHE A 125 7.23 -5.30 -5.01
N SER A 126 6.85 -6.18 -5.93
CA SER A 126 7.36 -6.16 -7.30
C SER A 126 6.16 -6.06 -8.24
N LEU A 127 6.22 -5.10 -9.16
CA LEU A 127 5.24 -4.93 -10.23
C LEU A 127 5.93 -5.19 -11.55
N SER A 128 5.38 -6.10 -12.35
CA SER A 128 5.77 -6.32 -13.75
C SER A 128 4.56 -6.17 -14.65
N LYS A 129 4.77 -6.09 -15.96
CA LYS A 129 3.68 -6.10 -16.94
C LYS A 129 2.73 -7.30 -16.77
N ASP A 130 3.26 -8.45 -16.37
CA ASP A 130 2.51 -9.72 -16.23
C ASP A 130 1.83 -9.88 -14.87
N SER A 131 2.26 -9.12 -13.86
CA SER A 131 1.66 -9.13 -12.51
C SER A 131 0.43 -8.23 -12.40
N LEU A 132 -0.09 -7.75 -13.53
CA LEU A 132 -1.10 -6.69 -13.67
C LEU A 132 -2.25 -7.08 -14.62
#